data_AF-T1A8L6-F1
#
_entry.id   AF-T1A8L6-F1
#
_cell.length_a   1.000
_cell.length_b   1.000
_cell.length_c   1.000
_cell.angle_alpha   90.00
_cell.angle_beta   90.00
_cell.angle_gamma   90.00
#
_symmetry.space_group_name_H-M   'P 1'
#
loop_
_entity.id
_entity.type
_entity.pdbx_description
1 polymer ?
#
loop_
_entity_poly.entity_id
_entity_poly.type
_entity_poly.pdbx_seq_one_letter_code
_entity_poly.pdbx_strand_id
1 'polypeptide(L)'
;MEIFESFLDGLRRVCAGFPDSRRSTDVDYSMADIGLSAFSLFFMQSESFLAHQRHLERGQGTSNCHTLFGMKNIPTDNLIRLMLDKVSPEAFEPCFNQVIEQLRERDGLKAFQRLGGRTLIALDGTEYFCSQKLSCPQCLTRKRSNGKTEHY
;
A
#
# COMPACT_ATOMS: atom_id res chain seq x y z
N MET A 1 -10.42 16.65 -9.05
CA MET A 1 -10.77 15.77 -7.91
C MET A 1 -11.30 14.40 -8.35
N GLU A 2 -11.97 14.26 -9.49
CA GLU A 2 -12.59 12.97 -9.91
C GLU A 2 -11.64 11.76 -10.05
N ILE A 3 -10.40 11.95 -10.53
CA ILE A 3 -9.43 10.83 -10.67
C ILE A 3 -9.06 10.23 -9.32
N PHE A 4 -8.82 11.08 -8.33
CA PHE A 4 -8.39 10.63 -7.00
C PHE A 4 -9.48 9.79 -6.34
N GLU A 5 -10.73 10.28 -6.36
CA GLU A 5 -11.88 9.54 -5.84
C GLU A 5 -12.08 8.21 -6.58
N SER A 6 -11.93 8.20 -7.91
CA SER A 6 -12.00 6.96 -8.70
C SER A 6 -10.95 5.93 -8.29
N PHE A 7 -9.71 6.35 -8.04
CA PHE A 7 -8.65 5.44 -7.56
C PHE A 7 -8.90 4.97 -6.13
N LEU A 8 -9.38 5.87 -5.28
CA LEU A 8 -9.71 5.54 -3.90
C LEU A 8 -10.85 4.52 -3.81
N ASP A 9 -11.86 4.67 -4.67
CA ASP A 9 -12.96 3.70 -4.79
C ASP A 9 -12.49 2.35 -5.34
N GLY A 10 -11.56 2.34 -6.30
CA GLY A 10 -10.93 1.12 -6.79
C GLY A 10 -10.21 0.37 -5.66
N LEU A 11 -9.40 1.09 -4.90
CA LEU A 11 -8.72 0.56 -3.72
C LEU A 11 -9.70 0.04 -2.68
N ARG A 12 -10.76 0.80 -2.38
CA ARG A 12 -11.81 0.40 -1.43
C ARG A 12 -12.45 -0.94 -1.83
N ARG A 13 -12.77 -1.12 -3.12
CA ARG A 13 -13.36 -2.37 -3.64
C ARG A 13 -12.40 -3.55 -3.53
N VAL A 14 -11.13 -3.35 -3.86
CA VAL A 14 -10.10 -4.38 -3.74
C VAL A 14 -9.96 -4.82 -2.28
N CYS A 15 -9.81 -3.87 -1.35
CA CYS A 15 -9.69 -4.15 0.07
C CYS A 15 -10.94 -4.83 0.65
N ALA A 16 -12.14 -4.48 0.17
CA ALA A 16 -13.38 -5.14 0.59
C ALA A 16 -13.41 -6.64 0.22
N GLY A 17 -12.68 -7.05 -0.81
CA GLY A 17 -12.60 -8.44 -1.28
C GLY A 17 -11.56 -9.30 -0.57
N PHE A 18 -10.78 -8.73 0.37
CA PHE A 18 -9.74 -9.48 1.06
C PHE A 18 -10.31 -10.54 2.02
N PRO A 19 -9.59 -11.66 2.21
CA PRO A 19 -10.00 -12.69 3.15
C PRO A 19 -10.03 -12.14 4.58
N ASP A 20 -11.16 -12.29 5.23
CA ASP A 20 -11.34 -11.89 6.63
C ASP A 20 -11.11 -13.09 7.55
N SER A 21 -9.98 -13.09 8.26
CA SER A 21 -9.60 -14.18 9.17
C SER A 21 -10.13 -14.02 10.61
N ARG A 22 -10.94 -12.99 10.89
CA ARG A 22 -11.49 -12.75 12.23
C ARG A 22 -12.58 -13.76 12.57
N ARG A 23 -12.56 -14.27 13.80
CA ARG A 23 -13.54 -15.24 14.31
C ARG A 23 -14.79 -14.60 14.93
N SER A 24 -14.66 -13.36 15.39
CA SER A 24 -15.77 -12.55 15.93
C SER A 24 -15.78 -11.19 15.23
N THR A 25 -16.98 -10.68 14.98
CA THR A 25 -17.25 -9.33 14.44
C THR A 25 -17.41 -8.29 15.54
N ASP A 26 -16.98 -8.56 16.77
CA ASP A 26 -17.09 -7.63 17.92
C ASP A 26 -16.41 -6.26 17.70
N VAL A 27 -15.66 -6.10 16.61
CA VAL A 27 -15.05 -4.83 16.21
C VAL A 27 -15.54 -4.44 14.81
N ASP A 28 -16.21 -3.29 14.75
CA ASP A 28 -16.96 -2.78 13.60
C ASP A 28 -16.04 -2.12 12.54
N TYR A 29 -15.05 -2.89 12.03
CA TYR A 29 -14.17 -2.48 10.92
C TYR A 29 -14.39 -3.38 9.71
N SER A 30 -14.74 -2.82 8.56
CA SER A 30 -14.72 -3.58 7.31
C SER A 30 -13.28 -3.83 6.84
N MET A 31 -13.06 -4.86 6.01
CA MET A 31 -11.74 -5.07 5.38
C MET A 31 -11.34 -3.87 4.50
N ALA A 32 -12.32 -3.16 3.95
CA ALA A 32 -12.08 -1.90 3.23
C ALA A 32 -11.51 -0.81 4.14
N ASP A 33 -12.10 -0.59 5.33
CA ASP A 33 -11.60 0.40 6.30
C ASP A 33 -10.19 0.05 6.78
N ILE A 34 -9.91 -1.23 7.00
CA ILE A 34 -8.58 -1.70 7.40
C ILE A 34 -7.54 -1.42 6.31
N GLY A 35 -7.86 -1.75 5.06
CA GLY A 35 -6.98 -1.48 3.91
C GLY A 35 -6.75 0.01 3.68
N LEU A 36 -7.82 0.82 3.73
CA LEU A 36 -7.73 2.28 3.61
C LEU A 36 -6.94 2.92 4.75
N SER A 37 -7.04 2.37 5.97
CA SER A 37 -6.25 2.83 7.11
C SER A 37 -4.76 2.63 6.86
N ALA A 38 -4.36 1.47 6.34
CA ALA A 38 -2.97 1.23 5.96
C ALA A 38 -2.50 2.18 4.84
N PHE A 39 -3.34 2.41 3.83
CA PHE A 39 -3.01 3.31 2.73
C PHE A 39 -2.87 4.77 3.18
N SER A 40 -3.67 5.19 4.15
CA SER A 40 -3.63 6.57 4.67
C SER A 40 -2.27 6.96 5.27
N LEU A 41 -1.47 5.98 5.70
CA LEU A 41 -0.10 6.17 6.19
C LEU A 41 0.81 6.85 5.18
N PHE A 42 0.63 6.58 3.89
CA PHE A 42 1.45 7.18 2.83
C PHE A 42 1.21 8.69 2.66
N PHE A 43 0.12 9.21 3.23
CA PHE A 43 -0.26 10.63 3.17
C PHE A 43 0.00 11.36 4.49
N MET A 44 0.56 10.67 5.49
CA MET A 44 0.74 11.21 6.84
C MET A 44 2.22 11.22 7.21
N GLN A 45 2.81 12.41 7.31
CA GLN A 45 4.17 12.60 7.80
C GLN A 45 4.20 12.57 9.33
N SER A 46 3.86 11.44 9.94
CA SER A 46 3.95 11.27 11.39
C SER A 46 4.42 9.89 11.79
N GLU A 47 5.34 9.84 12.77
CA GLU A 47 5.94 8.61 13.28
C GLU A 47 4.94 7.65 13.94
N SER A 48 3.74 8.14 14.30
CA SER A 48 2.67 7.32 14.87
C SER A 48 1.33 7.63 14.24
N PHE A 49 0.80 6.66 13.49
CA PHE A 49 -0.50 6.72 12.83
C PHE A 49 -1.63 7.14 13.78
N LEU A 50 -1.80 6.39 14.87
CA LEU A 50 -2.89 6.59 15.81
C LEU A 50 -2.73 7.89 16.60
N ALA A 51 -1.50 8.28 16.95
CA ALA A 51 -1.26 9.53 17.66
C ALA A 51 -1.55 10.75 16.77
N HIS A 52 -1.18 10.69 15.49
CA HIS A 52 -1.44 11.77 14.54
C HIS A 52 -2.94 11.99 14.32
N GLN A 53 -3.71 10.92 14.12
CA GLN A 53 -5.15 11.02 13.92
C GLN A 53 -5.86 11.54 15.18
N ARG A 54 -5.49 11.03 16.36
CA ARG A 54 -6.01 11.54 17.64
C ARG A 54 -5.64 13.00 17.89
N HIS A 55 -4.48 13.44 17.44
CA HIS A 55 -4.06 14.84 17.56
C HIS A 55 -4.91 15.75 16.67
N LEU A 56 -5.15 15.35 15.42
CA LEU A 56 -6.05 16.06 14.51
C LEU A 56 -7.47 16.11 15.05
N GLU A 57 -8.02 15.00 15.56
CA GLU A 57 -9.36 14.97 16.16
C GLU A 57 -9.48 15.93 17.35
N ARG A 58 -8.47 15.96 18.22
CA ARG A 58 -8.46 16.85 19.39
C ARG A 58 -8.31 18.33 19.02
N GLY A 59 -7.55 18.63 17.96
CA GLY A 59 -7.26 20.00 17.55
C GLY A 59 -8.24 20.60 16.55
N GLN A 60 -8.82 19.78 15.68
CA GLN A 60 -9.62 20.19 14.51
C GLN A 60 -11.03 19.57 14.51
N GLY A 61 -11.35 18.69 15.46
CA GLY A 61 -12.66 18.01 15.55
C GLY A 61 -12.89 16.92 14.49
N THR A 62 -11.91 16.67 13.62
CA THR A 62 -11.96 15.66 12.56
C THR A 62 -10.54 15.19 12.22
N SER A 63 -10.42 14.19 11.34
CA SER A 63 -9.14 13.61 10.95
C SER A 63 -9.11 13.33 9.45
N ASN A 64 -7.92 13.24 8.86
CA ASN A 64 -7.78 12.87 7.45
C ASN A 64 -8.39 11.48 7.18
N CYS A 65 -8.36 10.58 8.18
CA CYS A 65 -9.06 9.31 8.12
C CYS A 65 -10.58 9.48 7.92
N HIS A 66 -11.22 10.42 8.62
CA HIS A 66 -12.64 10.71 8.48
C HIS A 66 -12.98 11.45 7.18
N THR A 67 -12.17 12.42 6.77
CA THR A 67 -12.50 13.31 5.65
C THR A 67 -12.02 12.80 4.30
N LEU A 68 -10.73 12.46 4.18
CA LEU A 68 -10.12 12.04 2.90
C LEU A 68 -10.36 10.56 2.60
N PHE A 69 -10.47 9.72 3.62
CA PHE A 69 -10.59 8.27 3.46
C PHE A 69 -11.98 7.73 3.83
N GLY A 70 -12.85 8.56 4.42
CA GLY A 70 -14.24 8.23 4.75
C GLY A 70 -14.41 7.18 5.85
N MET A 71 -13.39 6.97 6.69
CA MET A 71 -13.37 5.92 7.69
C MET A 71 -14.16 6.35 8.94
N LYS A 72 -14.98 5.45 9.49
CA LYS A 72 -15.80 5.75 10.69
C LYS A 72 -15.05 5.58 12.01
N ASN A 73 -14.10 4.67 12.06
CA ASN A 73 -13.23 4.40 13.20
C ASN A 73 -11.84 4.06 12.67
N ILE A 74 -10.80 4.25 13.49
CA ILE A 74 -9.40 4.03 13.07
C ILE A 74 -8.84 2.77 13.77
N PRO A 75 -8.55 1.69 13.04
CA PRO A 75 -7.99 0.46 13.60
C PRO A 75 -6.57 0.68 14.14
N THR A 76 -6.16 -0.18 15.08
CA THR A 76 -4.78 -0.18 15.60
C THR A 76 -3.81 -0.75 14.57
N ASP A 77 -2.53 -0.38 14.69
CA ASP A 77 -1.47 -0.91 13.82
C ASP A 77 -1.39 -2.45 13.88
N ASN A 78 -1.53 -3.01 15.08
CA ASN A 78 -1.54 -4.46 15.29
C ASN A 78 -2.69 -5.14 14.54
N LEU A 79 -3.88 -4.53 14.52
CA LEU A 79 -5.01 -5.06 13.77
C LEU A 79 -4.77 -4.96 12.26
N ILE A 80 -4.24 -3.84 11.79
CA ILE A 80 -3.89 -3.65 10.37
C ILE A 80 -2.93 -4.75 9.90
N ARG A 81 -1.83 -4.96 10.62
CA ARG A 81 -0.81 -5.97 10.28
C ARG A 81 -1.37 -7.40 10.34
N LEU A 82 -2.12 -7.73 11.40
CA LEU A 82 -2.74 -9.04 11.55
C LEU A 82 -3.61 -9.43 10.35
N MET A 83 -4.30 -8.45 9.78
CA MET A 83 -5.23 -8.65 8.68
C MET A 83 -4.55 -8.57 7.31
N LEU A 84 -3.62 -7.62 7.10
CA LEU A 84 -3.04 -7.36 5.78
C LEU A 84 -1.75 -8.14 5.51
N ASP A 85 -0.98 -8.56 6.53
CA ASP A 85 0.29 -9.30 6.31
C ASP A 85 0.07 -10.66 5.60
N LYS A 86 -1.17 -11.17 5.61
CA LYS A 86 -1.55 -12.43 4.94
C LYS A 86 -2.08 -12.22 3.51
N VAL A 87 -2.36 -10.98 3.12
CA VAL A 87 -2.87 -10.66 1.79
C VAL A 87 -1.69 -10.65 0.83
N SER A 88 -1.76 -11.44 -0.24
CA SER A 88 -0.68 -11.45 -1.22
C SER A 88 -0.66 -10.12 -1.99
N PRO A 89 0.52 -9.57 -2.32
CA PRO A 89 0.63 -8.31 -3.06
C PRO A 89 -0.11 -8.32 -4.39
N GLU A 90 -0.22 -9.48 -5.04
CA GLU A 90 -0.96 -9.67 -6.30
C GLU A 90 -2.44 -9.31 -6.17
N ALA A 91 -3.02 -9.38 -4.96
CA ALA A 91 -4.39 -8.94 -4.73
C ALA A 91 -4.60 -7.44 -5.03
N PHE A 92 -3.54 -6.64 -5.05
CA PHE A 92 -3.56 -5.21 -5.40
C PHE A 92 -3.29 -4.92 -6.89
N GLU A 93 -3.03 -5.94 -7.72
CA GLU A 93 -2.83 -5.79 -9.16
C GLU A 93 -3.95 -4.97 -9.85
N PRO A 94 -5.25 -5.14 -9.52
CA PRO A 94 -6.30 -4.33 -10.11
C PRO A 94 -6.16 -2.83 -9.85
N CYS A 95 -5.67 -2.42 -8.68
CA CYS A 95 -5.40 -1.02 -8.36
C CYS A 95 -4.29 -0.45 -9.25
N PHE A 96 -3.20 -1.21 -9.42
CA PHE A 96 -2.10 -0.81 -10.29
C PHE A 96 -2.56 -0.67 -11.75
N ASN A 97 -3.30 -1.65 -12.25
CA ASN A 97 -3.85 -1.62 -13.61
C ASN A 97 -4.78 -0.42 -13.82
N GLN A 98 -5.63 -0.09 -12.84
CA GLN A 98 -6.51 1.08 -12.91
C GLN A 98 -5.71 2.38 -13.12
N VAL A 99 -4.60 2.56 -12.39
CA VAL A 99 -3.73 3.74 -12.53
C VAL A 99 -3.09 3.79 -13.92
N ILE A 100 -2.56 2.66 -14.40
CA ILE A 100 -1.92 2.58 -15.72
C ILE A 100 -2.92 2.86 -16.84
N GLU A 101 -4.14 2.32 -16.77
CA GLU A 101 -5.16 2.59 -17.79
C GLU A 101 -5.60 4.06 -17.81
N GLN A 102 -5.83 4.67 -16.64
CA GLN A 102 -6.15 6.10 -16.58
C GLN A 102 -5.02 6.98 -17.12
N LEU A 103 -3.75 6.59 -16.92
CA LEU A 103 -2.61 7.29 -17.51
C LEU A 103 -2.55 7.13 -19.04
N ARG A 104 -2.94 5.97 -19.57
CA ARG A 104 -3.01 5.74 -21.03
C ARG A 104 -4.14 6.54 -21.68
N GLU A 105 -5.34 6.46 -21.13
CA GLU A 105 -6.55 7.13 -21.66
C GLU A 105 -6.39 8.65 -21.74
N ARG A 106 -5.58 9.24 -20.86
CA ARG A 106 -5.40 10.69 -20.73
C ARG A 106 -4.09 11.20 -21.33
N ASP A 107 -3.42 10.39 -22.17
CA ASP A 107 -2.09 10.70 -22.72
C ASP A 107 -1.01 11.01 -21.65
N GLY A 108 -1.23 10.60 -20.39
CA GLY A 108 -0.34 10.91 -19.26
C GLY A 108 1.07 10.31 -19.40
N LEU A 109 1.20 9.22 -20.16
CA LEU A 109 2.50 8.59 -20.45
C LEU A 109 3.26 9.26 -21.61
N LYS A 110 2.61 10.12 -22.40
CA LYS A 110 3.16 10.67 -23.66
C LYS A 110 4.48 11.43 -23.46
N ALA A 111 4.59 12.17 -22.37
CA ALA A 111 5.82 12.89 -22.01
C ALA A 111 7.01 11.93 -21.75
N PHE A 112 6.73 10.70 -21.33
CA PHE A 112 7.72 9.67 -20.96
C PHE A 112 8.00 8.66 -22.09
N GLN A 113 7.28 8.74 -23.21
CA GLN A 113 7.47 7.84 -24.34
C GLN A 113 8.71 8.21 -25.17
N ARG A 114 9.53 7.23 -25.53
CA ARG A 114 10.69 7.34 -26.42
C ARG A 114 10.69 6.16 -27.40
N LEU A 115 11.62 6.14 -28.35
CA LEU A 115 11.85 4.99 -29.24
C LEU A 115 10.56 4.47 -29.92
N GLY A 116 9.75 5.37 -30.47
CA GLY A 116 8.51 5.01 -31.18
C GLY A 116 7.33 4.70 -30.25
N GLY A 117 7.07 5.54 -29.25
CA GLY A 117 5.89 5.40 -28.37
C GLY A 117 6.07 4.44 -27.19
N ARG A 118 7.29 3.95 -26.94
CA ARG A 118 7.58 3.05 -25.81
C ARG A 118 7.79 3.85 -24.53
N THR A 119 7.10 3.49 -23.46
CA THR A 119 7.36 4.04 -22.13
C THR A 119 8.67 3.47 -21.58
N LEU A 120 9.62 4.34 -21.26
CA LEU A 120 10.87 3.92 -20.62
C LEU A 120 10.62 3.69 -19.12
N ILE A 121 10.98 2.52 -18.61
CA ILE A 121 10.95 2.20 -17.19
C ILE A 121 12.38 2.26 -16.67
N ALA A 122 12.64 3.18 -15.74
CA ALA A 122 13.89 3.18 -15.00
C ALA A 122 13.86 2.04 -13.99
N LEU A 123 14.68 1.02 -14.21
CA LEU A 123 14.92 -0.03 -13.25
C LEU A 123 16.17 0.34 -12.48
N ASP A 124 16.00 0.86 -11.26
CA ASP A 124 17.12 1.01 -10.34
C ASP A 124 17.31 -0.30 -9.58
N GLY A 125 18.51 -0.88 -9.67
CA GLY A 125 18.87 -2.13 -9.03
C GLY A 125 19.27 -1.92 -7.57
N THR A 126 18.44 -1.24 -6.79
CA THR A 126 18.76 -0.97 -5.38
C THR A 126 18.49 -2.20 -4.52
N GLU A 127 19.53 -2.67 -3.84
CA GLU A 127 19.43 -3.75 -2.85
C GLU A 127 18.83 -3.19 -1.56
N TYR A 128 17.54 -3.48 -1.30
CA TYR A 128 16.82 -3.00 -0.10
C TYR A 128 17.24 -3.74 1.17
N PHE A 129 17.55 -5.03 1.03
CA PHE A 129 17.86 -5.93 2.13
C PHE A 129 19.05 -6.81 1.75
N CYS A 130 19.95 -7.08 2.70
CA CYS A 130 21.05 -8.02 2.48
C CYS A 130 21.41 -8.70 3.81
N SER A 131 21.39 -10.03 3.83
CA SER A 131 21.73 -10.80 5.02
C SER A 131 22.44 -12.11 4.69
N GLN A 132 23.41 -12.46 5.53
CA GLN A 132 24.05 -13.78 5.53
C GLN A 132 23.32 -14.79 6.44
N LYS A 133 22.29 -14.35 7.16
CA LYS A 133 21.59 -15.14 8.19
C LYS A 133 20.10 -15.28 7.94
N LEU A 134 19.45 -14.20 7.52
CA LEU A 134 18.01 -14.13 7.31
C LEU A 134 17.72 -14.31 5.82
N SER A 135 16.75 -15.15 5.48
CA SER A 135 16.35 -15.42 4.11
C SER A 135 14.89 -15.83 4.04
N CYS A 136 14.29 -15.70 2.86
CA CYS A 136 13.01 -16.29 2.52
C CYS A 136 13.10 -16.98 1.14
N PRO A 137 12.11 -17.80 0.76
CA PRO A 137 12.09 -18.48 -0.55
C PRO A 137 12.12 -17.54 -1.76
N GLN A 138 11.80 -16.26 -1.57
CA GLN A 138 11.80 -15.24 -2.64
C GLN A 138 13.11 -14.44 -2.73
N CYS A 139 14.03 -14.60 -1.76
CA CYS A 139 15.31 -13.89 -1.80
C CYS A 139 16.18 -14.39 -2.96
N LEU A 140 16.82 -13.45 -3.65
CA LEU A 140 17.93 -13.75 -4.53
C LEU A 140 19.16 -14.11 -3.70
N THR A 141 20.11 -14.82 -4.32
CA THR A 141 21.35 -15.21 -3.64
C THR A 141 22.59 -14.79 -4.40
N ARG A 142 23.66 -14.47 -3.66
CA ARG A 142 24.97 -14.13 -4.22
C ARG A 142 26.07 -14.76 -3.38
N LYS A 143 26.94 -15.54 -4.03
CA LYS A 143 28.16 -16.05 -3.41
C LYS A 143 29.22 -14.95 -3.42
N ARG A 144 29.79 -14.66 -2.25
CA ARG A 144 30.90 -13.71 -2.08
C ARG A 144 32.24 -14.43 -2.15
N SER A 145 33.30 -13.67 -2.45
CA SER A 145 34.68 -14.18 -2.53
C SER A 145 35.19 -14.77 -1.21
N ASN A 146 34.62 -14.37 -0.08
CA ASN A 146 34.90 -14.94 1.24
C ASN A 146 34.17 -16.28 1.52
N GLY A 147 33.53 -16.87 0.50
CA GLY A 147 32.82 -18.15 0.59
C GLY A 147 31.43 -18.07 1.22
N LYS A 148 30.99 -16.91 1.70
CA LYS A 148 29.66 -16.73 2.28
C LYS A 148 28.62 -16.49 1.20
N THR A 149 27.38 -16.89 1.48
CA THR A 149 26.23 -16.59 0.63
C THR A 149 25.40 -15.49 1.29
N GLU A 150 25.06 -14.48 0.51
CA GLU A 150 24.13 -13.42 0.91
C GLU A 150 22.78 -13.63 0.25
N HIS A 151 21.74 -13.32 1.00
CA HIS A 151 20.34 -13.31 0.60
C HIS A 151 19.87 -11.85 0.55
N TYR A 152 19.26 -11.44 -0.56
CA TYR A 152 18.76 -10.08 -0.80
C TYR A 152 17.45 -10.10 -1.56
#